data_AF-A0A6S7GSN8-F1
#
_entry.id   AF-A0A6S7GSN8-F1
#
_cell.length_a   1.000
_cell.length_b   1.000
_cell.length_c   1.000
_cell.angle_alpha   90.00
_cell.angle_beta   90.00
_cell.angle_gamma   90.00
#
_symmetry.space_group_name_H-M   'P 1'
#
loop_
_entity.id
_entity.type
_entity.pdbx_description
1 polymer ?
#
loop_
_entity_poly.entity_id
_entity_poly.type
_entity_poly.pdbx_seq_one_letter_code
_entity_poly.pdbx_strand_id
1 'polypeptide(L)'
;MSLEEAELDESGGEEDEGEIIDWQLPLCFMKKRHRECIEGAQPLAQTWRMKERMKTVSVALALCLNIGIDPPDVVKTSPCARKECWMDPSILTPQKALDEIGGRLQKQYERWQPRARYKLSLDPTVDEIKKLCTSLRRNAKEERVLFHYNGHGVPRPTANGEIWVFNKSYTQYIPLSVYDLQTWMGNPSIFVYDCSSAGTILENFNQFSKQREKEFERCNAQVTSAPMPSFKDCIQIAACQPHELLPMQPDLPADIFTACLTTPIKTALNWFCQQNSGKLVEGINIDLIEKIPGRLNDRRTPLGELNWIFTAVTDTIAWNVLPREKLSYEVYSSSYFIFMIESLHQISPCYDFPGVDWGLLGYLRPSHHPQETDRHKAFYLLYYTTTILNTFCAYILN
;
A
#
# COMPACT_ATOMS: atom_id res chain seq x y z
N MET A 1 -34.93 -1.00 45.93
CA MET A 1 -34.59 0.16 46.79
C MET A 1 -34.45 1.36 45.89
N SER A 2 -34.98 2.53 46.32
CA SER A 2 -35.40 3.76 45.60
C SER A 2 -36.70 3.57 44.80
N LEU A 3 -37.92 3.74 45.33
CA LEU A 3 -38.53 4.91 46.02
C LEU A 3 -38.31 6.21 45.23
N GLU A 4 -39.25 6.52 44.34
CA GLU A 4 -39.70 7.90 44.11
C GLU A 4 -41.21 7.91 44.32
N GLU A 5 -41.59 8.72 45.30
CA GLU A 5 -42.92 8.93 45.85
C GLU A 5 -43.80 9.68 44.83
N ALA A 6 -45.03 9.21 44.65
CA ALA A 6 -46.08 10.03 44.04
C ALA A 6 -46.98 10.51 45.17
N GLU A 7 -46.85 11.80 45.48
CA GLU A 7 -47.66 12.54 46.45
C GLU A 7 -49.15 12.43 46.09
N LEU A 8 -49.96 12.05 47.08
CA LEU A 8 -51.42 12.15 47.04
C LEU A 8 -51.80 13.56 47.49
N ASP A 9 -52.21 14.40 46.54
CA ASP A 9 -52.87 15.68 46.84
C ASP A 9 -54.39 15.46 46.82
N GLU A 10 -54.98 15.33 48.01
CA GLU A 10 -56.43 15.46 48.21
C GLU A 10 -56.76 16.94 48.43
N SER A 11 -57.18 17.63 47.37
CA SER A 11 -58.00 18.84 47.51
C SER A 11 -59.15 18.80 46.50
N GLY A 12 -60.37 18.84 47.04
CA GLY A 12 -61.59 18.74 46.26
C GLY A 12 -61.99 20.05 45.57
N GLY A 13 -62.74 19.91 44.48
CA GLY A 13 -63.49 20.99 43.85
C GLY A 13 -63.42 20.97 42.33
N GLU A 14 -64.58 20.81 41.72
CA GLU A 14 -64.88 20.89 40.28
C GLU A 14 -64.52 19.63 39.46
N GLU A 15 -65.54 18.80 39.22
CA GLU A 15 -65.59 17.81 38.15
C GLU A 15 -65.39 18.51 36.80
N ASP A 16 -64.13 18.67 36.40
CA ASP A 16 -63.81 18.88 34.99
C ASP A 16 -64.13 17.56 34.28
N GLU A 17 -65.34 17.44 33.74
CA GLU A 17 -65.71 16.41 32.75
C GLU A 17 -64.87 16.63 31.48
N GLY A 18 -63.55 16.51 31.59
CA GLY A 18 -62.66 16.39 30.46
C GLY A 18 -63.03 15.11 29.74
N GLU A 19 -63.72 15.25 28.61
CA GLU A 19 -64.09 14.13 27.73
C GLU A 19 -62.91 13.16 27.63
N ILE A 20 -63.11 11.90 28.01
CA ILE A 20 -62.08 10.87 27.85
C ILE A 20 -61.79 10.79 26.35
N ILE A 21 -60.66 11.36 25.95
CA ILE A 21 -60.28 11.45 24.55
C ILE A 21 -59.87 10.04 24.11
N ASP A 22 -60.50 9.49 23.08
CA ASP A 22 -60.27 8.12 22.59
C ASP A 22 -58.77 7.75 22.43
N TRP A 23 -57.93 8.72 22.07
CA TRP A 23 -56.49 8.54 21.91
C TRP A 23 -55.71 8.32 23.22
N GLN A 24 -56.30 8.62 24.38
CA GLN A 24 -55.73 8.41 25.71
C GLN A 24 -56.08 7.03 26.28
N LEU A 25 -56.99 6.29 25.63
CA LEU A 25 -57.37 4.95 26.08
C LEU A 25 -56.25 3.94 25.76
N PRO A 26 -55.81 3.15 26.76
CA PRO A 26 -54.75 2.18 26.56
C PRO A 26 -55.23 1.02 25.67
N LEU A 27 -54.54 0.80 24.56
CA LEU A 27 -54.86 -0.29 23.64
C LEU A 27 -54.34 -1.64 24.16
N CYS A 28 -55.28 -2.49 24.61
CA CYS A 28 -55.00 -3.86 25.05
C CYS A 28 -54.65 -4.79 23.87
N PHE A 29 -53.72 -5.72 24.10
CA PHE A 29 -53.30 -6.73 23.11
C PHE A 29 -52.79 -6.19 21.76
N MET A 30 -52.32 -4.94 21.72
CA MET A 30 -51.80 -4.32 20.49
C MET A 30 -50.26 -4.27 20.40
N LYS A 31 -49.55 -4.80 21.40
CA LYS A 31 -48.08 -4.93 21.35
C LYS A 31 -47.66 -5.97 20.29
N LYS A 32 -46.46 -5.81 19.71
CA LYS A 32 -45.91 -6.69 18.64
C LYS A 32 -46.11 -8.19 18.89
N ARG A 33 -45.85 -8.66 20.11
CA ARG A 33 -46.05 -10.07 20.52
C ARG A 33 -47.46 -10.64 20.32
N HIS A 34 -48.47 -9.78 20.15
CA HIS A 34 -49.87 -10.17 19.93
C HIS A 34 -50.31 -9.98 18.48
N ARG A 35 -49.61 -9.14 17.71
CA ARG A 35 -49.95 -8.80 16.32
C ARG A 35 -49.11 -9.58 15.30
N GLU A 36 -47.86 -9.87 15.66
CA GLU A 36 -46.90 -10.57 14.81
C GLU A 36 -46.82 -12.04 15.25
N CYS A 37 -46.52 -12.93 14.29
CA CYS A 37 -46.22 -14.32 14.60
C CYS A 37 -44.94 -14.38 15.45
N ILE A 38 -44.95 -15.14 16.55
CA ILE A 38 -43.76 -15.31 17.39
C ILE A 38 -42.86 -16.34 16.73
N GLU A 39 -41.95 -15.86 15.89
CA GLU A 39 -40.95 -16.68 15.20
C GLU A 39 -39.53 -16.17 15.43
N GLY A 40 -38.56 -17.07 15.29
CA GLY A 40 -37.15 -16.71 15.35
C GLY A 40 -36.72 -16.00 14.06
N ALA A 41 -35.90 -14.95 14.18
CA ALA A 41 -35.34 -14.28 13.01
C ALA A 41 -34.51 -15.27 12.18
N GLN A 42 -34.67 -15.23 10.85
CA GLN A 42 -33.83 -16.05 9.97
C GLN A 42 -32.37 -15.60 10.06
N PRO A 43 -31.41 -16.53 10.24
CA PRO A 43 -30.01 -16.19 10.32
C PRO A 43 -29.52 -15.76 8.93
N LEU A 44 -29.14 -14.48 8.80
CA LEU A 44 -28.46 -13.98 7.60
C LEU A 44 -27.03 -14.51 7.58
N ALA A 45 -26.61 -15.04 6.43
CA ALA A 45 -25.24 -15.50 6.21
C ALA A 45 -24.25 -14.35 6.46
N GLN A 46 -23.35 -14.55 7.41
CA GLN A 46 -22.37 -13.54 7.83
C GLN A 46 -21.06 -13.71 7.03
N THR A 47 -20.66 -12.67 6.30
CA THR A 47 -19.44 -12.67 5.45
C THR A 47 -18.28 -11.85 6.02
N TRP A 48 -18.41 -11.33 7.24
CA TRP A 48 -17.39 -10.46 7.86
C TRP A 48 -16.16 -11.21 8.41
N ARG A 49 -16.24 -12.54 8.55
CA ARG A 49 -15.13 -13.36 9.07
C ARG A 49 -14.09 -13.60 7.99
N MET A 50 -12.83 -13.27 8.31
CA MET A 50 -11.68 -13.69 7.53
C MET A 50 -11.54 -15.22 7.60
N LYS A 51 -11.56 -15.89 6.44
CA LYS A 51 -11.37 -17.34 6.35
C LYS A 51 -9.90 -17.73 6.49
N GLU A 52 -9.00 -16.93 5.92
CA GLU A 52 -7.56 -17.19 5.93
C GLU A 52 -6.79 -15.96 6.42
N ARG A 53 -5.76 -16.20 7.23
CA ARG A 53 -4.82 -15.17 7.72
C ARG A 53 -3.44 -15.48 7.16
N MET A 54 -3.20 -15.07 5.94
CA MET A 54 -1.91 -15.23 5.29
C MET A 54 -0.85 -14.32 5.91
N LYS A 55 0.39 -14.82 6.03
CA LYS A 55 1.51 -14.02 6.54
C LYS A 55 2.65 -13.97 5.52
N THR A 56 3.25 -12.80 5.40
CA THR A 56 4.53 -12.67 4.68
C THR A 56 5.65 -13.13 5.60
N VAL A 57 6.23 -14.30 5.31
CA VAL A 57 7.26 -14.93 6.16
C VAL A 57 8.68 -14.72 5.64
N SER A 58 8.84 -14.34 4.37
CA SER A 58 10.13 -14.18 3.72
C SER A 58 10.13 -12.98 2.77
N VAL A 59 11.25 -12.28 2.73
CA VAL A 59 11.45 -11.07 1.93
C VAL A 59 12.78 -11.17 1.17
N ALA A 60 12.71 -11.13 -0.15
CA ALA A 60 13.84 -10.95 -1.04
C ALA A 60 13.97 -9.46 -1.41
N LEU A 61 15.15 -8.89 -1.20
CA LEU A 61 15.50 -7.53 -1.59
C LEU A 61 16.58 -7.61 -2.67
N ALA A 62 16.19 -7.44 -3.93
CA ALA A 62 17.07 -7.43 -5.08
C ALA A 62 17.33 -5.98 -5.49
N LEU A 63 18.55 -5.50 -5.24
CA LEU A 63 18.97 -4.13 -5.56
C LEU A 63 19.93 -4.17 -6.75
N CYS A 64 19.55 -3.53 -7.85
CA CYS A 64 20.37 -3.39 -9.04
C CYS A 64 20.70 -1.91 -9.25
N LEU A 65 21.74 -1.42 -8.58
CA LEU A 65 22.06 0.00 -8.46
C LEU A 65 23.34 0.40 -9.18
N ASN A 66 24.34 -0.49 -9.30
CA ASN A 66 25.64 -0.23 -9.93
C ASN A 66 26.18 1.18 -9.66
N ILE A 67 26.38 1.47 -8.38
CA ILE A 67 26.59 2.84 -7.87
C ILE A 67 27.75 3.53 -8.60
N GLY A 68 27.46 4.69 -9.19
CA GLY A 68 28.43 5.51 -9.92
C GLY A 68 28.44 5.28 -11.43
N ILE A 69 27.67 4.32 -11.95
CA ILE A 69 27.53 4.05 -13.38
C ILE A 69 26.05 4.12 -13.75
N ASP A 70 25.68 5.14 -14.52
CA ASP A 70 24.30 5.31 -14.97
C ASP A 70 23.99 4.39 -16.17
N PRO A 71 22.77 3.80 -16.24
CA PRO A 71 22.35 3.00 -17.37
C PRO A 71 22.20 3.86 -18.63
N PRO A 72 22.39 3.28 -19.84
CA PRO A 72 22.47 4.03 -21.09
C PRO A 72 21.17 4.72 -21.52
N ASP A 73 20.03 4.33 -20.97
CA ASP A 73 18.70 4.82 -21.35
C ASP A 73 18.17 5.93 -20.41
N VAL A 74 18.94 6.30 -19.38
CA VAL A 74 18.56 7.33 -18.40
C VAL A 74 19.57 8.47 -18.45
N VAL A 75 19.15 9.61 -19.00
CA VAL A 75 19.95 10.85 -18.96
C VAL A 75 19.62 11.60 -17.67
N LYS A 76 20.55 11.62 -16.72
CA LYS A 76 20.38 12.36 -15.46
C LYS A 76 20.64 13.85 -15.65
N THR A 77 19.80 14.68 -15.04
CA THR A 77 20.04 16.11 -14.91
C THR A 77 21.17 16.39 -13.92
N SER A 78 21.76 17.58 -13.98
CA SER A 78 22.67 18.07 -12.93
C SER A 78 22.12 19.38 -12.39
N PRO A 79 21.65 19.45 -11.12
CA PRO A 79 21.56 18.38 -10.12
C PRO A 79 20.45 17.32 -10.41
N CYS A 80 20.52 16.16 -9.73
CA CYS A 80 19.50 15.10 -9.79
C CYS A 80 19.22 14.46 -8.42
N ALA A 81 18.08 13.77 -8.30
CA ALA A 81 17.77 12.86 -7.20
C ALA A 81 18.82 11.75 -7.11
N ARG A 82 19.48 11.61 -5.95
CA ARG A 82 20.56 10.62 -5.73
C ARG A 82 20.39 9.78 -4.48
N LYS A 83 19.61 10.25 -3.51
CA LYS A 83 19.49 9.56 -2.22
C LYS A 83 18.75 8.25 -2.44
N GLU A 84 19.33 7.16 -1.97
CA GLU A 84 18.76 5.82 -1.95
C GLU A 84 18.62 5.39 -0.49
N CYS A 85 17.43 5.00 -0.07
CA CYS A 85 17.11 4.62 1.31
C CYS A 85 17.57 5.67 2.33
N TRP A 86 17.39 6.96 1.98
CA TRP A 86 17.83 8.12 2.77
C TRP A 86 19.35 8.24 2.96
N MET A 87 20.15 7.67 2.07
CA MET A 87 21.60 7.80 2.04
C MET A 87 22.05 8.36 0.70
N ASP A 88 22.97 9.31 0.70
CA ASP A 88 23.65 9.71 -0.53
C ASP A 88 24.78 8.69 -0.84
N PRO A 89 24.68 7.94 -1.94
CA PRO A 89 25.66 6.92 -2.30
C PRO A 89 27.05 7.50 -2.61
N SER A 90 27.16 8.80 -2.91
CA SER A 90 28.43 9.44 -3.27
C SER A 90 29.37 9.67 -2.08
N ILE A 91 28.88 9.55 -0.84
CA ILE A 91 29.66 9.77 0.38
C ILE A 91 30.63 8.59 0.66
N LEU A 92 30.30 7.39 0.18
CA LEU A 92 31.05 6.17 0.44
C LEU A 92 31.61 5.58 -0.86
N THR A 93 32.53 4.62 -0.75
CA THR A 93 32.94 3.82 -1.91
C THR A 93 31.74 3.01 -2.42
N PRO A 94 31.56 2.81 -3.73
CA PRO A 94 30.37 2.17 -4.32
C PRO A 94 29.93 0.88 -3.61
N GLN A 95 30.86 -0.04 -3.34
CA GLN A 95 30.56 -1.28 -2.62
C GLN A 95 30.00 -1.06 -1.21
N LYS A 96 30.59 -0.14 -0.43
CA LYS A 96 30.14 0.17 0.93
C LYS A 96 28.82 0.91 0.92
N ALA A 97 28.60 1.79 -0.06
CA ALA A 97 27.33 2.44 -0.28
C ALA A 97 26.23 1.40 -0.54
N LEU A 98 26.48 0.44 -1.42
CA LEU A 98 25.53 -0.62 -1.76
C LEU A 98 25.16 -1.48 -0.54
N ASP A 99 26.17 -1.89 0.26
CA ASP A 99 25.95 -2.67 1.48
C ASP A 99 25.11 -1.90 2.52
N GLU A 100 25.40 -0.61 2.72
CA GLU A 100 24.69 0.24 3.67
C GLU A 100 23.25 0.58 3.19
N ILE A 101 23.04 0.80 1.89
CA ILE A 101 21.69 0.96 1.30
C ILE A 101 20.88 -0.33 1.53
N GLY A 102 21.45 -1.50 1.21
CA GLY A 102 20.80 -2.78 1.45
C GLY A 102 20.43 -3.00 2.92
N GLY A 103 21.37 -2.72 3.83
CA GLY A 103 21.13 -2.80 5.27
C GLY A 103 20.05 -1.83 5.77
N ARG A 104 19.99 -0.61 5.20
CA ARG A 104 18.93 0.37 5.51
C ARG A 104 17.58 -0.10 5.01
N LEU A 105 17.47 -0.57 3.77
CA LEU A 105 16.21 -1.07 3.22
C LEU A 105 15.67 -2.25 4.03
N GLN A 106 16.54 -3.18 4.41
CA GLN A 106 16.16 -4.29 5.28
C GLN A 106 15.58 -3.77 6.61
N LYS A 107 16.28 -2.86 7.28
CA LYS A 107 15.79 -2.25 8.54
C LYS A 107 14.47 -1.52 8.36
N GLN A 108 14.23 -0.87 7.22
CA GLN A 108 12.96 -0.20 6.95
C GLN A 108 11.82 -1.23 6.86
N TYR A 109 12.01 -2.34 6.14
CA TYR A 109 11.01 -3.41 6.09
C TYR A 109 10.84 -4.16 7.43
N GLU A 110 11.91 -4.37 8.19
CA GLU A 110 11.87 -5.03 9.51
C GLU A 110 10.99 -4.27 10.51
N ARG A 111 10.82 -2.96 10.35
CA ARG A 111 9.87 -2.17 11.16
C ARG A 111 8.42 -2.61 10.92
N TRP A 112 8.09 -3.00 9.69
CA TRP A 112 6.75 -3.46 9.30
C TRP A 112 6.53 -4.94 9.62
N GLN A 113 7.53 -5.78 9.35
CA GLN A 113 7.44 -7.22 9.58
C GLN A 113 8.71 -7.78 10.25
N PRO A 114 8.90 -7.58 11.57
CA PRO A 114 10.14 -7.92 12.25
C PRO A 114 10.41 -9.44 12.33
N ARG A 115 9.40 -10.28 12.11
CA ARG A 115 9.52 -11.74 12.22
C ARG A 115 9.78 -12.44 10.87
N ALA A 116 9.79 -11.70 9.76
CA ALA A 116 10.11 -12.27 8.46
C ALA A 116 11.61 -12.55 8.32
N ARG A 117 11.94 -13.47 7.41
CA ARG A 117 13.32 -13.76 7.02
C ARG A 117 13.70 -12.86 5.84
N TYR A 118 14.68 -11.99 6.06
CA TYR A 118 15.19 -11.08 5.04
C TYR A 118 16.41 -11.65 4.34
N LYS A 119 16.47 -11.49 3.03
CA LYS A 119 17.61 -11.87 2.18
C LYS A 119 17.92 -10.75 1.19
N LEU A 120 19.12 -10.18 1.33
CA LEU A 120 19.68 -9.17 0.45
C LEU A 120 20.37 -9.83 -0.75
N SER A 121 20.15 -9.27 -1.93
CA SER A 121 20.84 -9.59 -3.18
C SER A 121 21.26 -8.26 -3.81
N LEU A 122 22.54 -7.94 -3.70
CA LEU A 122 23.11 -6.65 -4.08
C LEU A 122 23.84 -6.82 -5.42
N ASP A 123 23.44 -6.04 -6.43
CA ASP A 123 23.84 -6.16 -7.83
C ASP A 123 23.89 -7.62 -8.32
N PRO A 124 22.78 -8.37 -8.22
CA PRO A 124 22.81 -9.81 -8.40
C PRO A 124 22.91 -10.26 -9.86
N THR A 125 23.32 -11.50 -10.03
CA THR A 125 23.20 -12.25 -11.29
C THR A 125 21.87 -13.02 -11.39
N VAL A 126 21.49 -13.42 -12.60
CA VAL A 126 20.29 -14.26 -12.83
C VAL A 126 20.30 -15.53 -11.97
N ASP A 127 21.45 -16.19 -11.87
CA ASP A 127 21.59 -17.42 -11.07
C ASP A 127 21.39 -17.18 -9.57
N GLU A 128 21.82 -16.03 -9.07
CA GLU A 128 21.63 -15.64 -7.67
C GLU A 128 20.18 -15.33 -7.37
N ILE A 129 19.49 -14.59 -8.26
CA ILE A 129 18.04 -14.36 -8.16
C ILE A 129 17.28 -15.69 -8.18
N LYS A 130 17.60 -16.58 -9.12
CA LYS A 130 16.99 -17.90 -9.21
C LYS A 130 17.15 -18.69 -7.92
N LYS A 131 18.37 -18.78 -7.37
CA LYS A 131 18.65 -19.47 -6.11
C LYS A 131 17.92 -18.82 -4.94
N LEU A 132 17.88 -17.49 -4.89
CA LEU A 132 17.18 -16.72 -3.87
C LEU A 132 15.67 -17.03 -3.87
N CYS A 133 15.00 -16.81 -5.00
CA CYS A 133 13.56 -17.01 -5.14
C CYS A 133 13.14 -18.46 -4.85
N THR A 134 13.83 -19.43 -5.47
CA THR A 134 13.53 -20.86 -5.26
C THR A 134 13.78 -21.30 -3.82
N SER A 135 14.84 -20.80 -3.17
CA SER A 135 15.10 -21.09 -1.76
C SER A 135 14.05 -20.49 -0.84
N LEU A 136 13.62 -19.25 -1.08
CA LEU A 136 12.60 -18.60 -0.24
C LEU A 136 11.24 -19.27 -0.39
N ARG A 137 10.81 -19.57 -1.62
CA ARG A 137 9.56 -20.32 -1.86
C ARG A 137 9.57 -21.68 -1.16
N ARG A 138 10.64 -22.47 -1.31
CA ARG A 138 10.76 -23.78 -0.65
C ARG A 138 10.61 -23.69 0.87
N ASN A 139 11.13 -22.63 1.47
CA ASN A 139 11.07 -22.43 2.92
C ASN A 139 9.71 -21.88 3.38
N ALA A 140 9.06 -21.03 2.58
CA ALA A 140 7.77 -20.42 2.89
C ALA A 140 6.59 -21.38 2.72
N LYS A 141 6.71 -22.42 1.88
CA LYS A 141 5.63 -23.35 1.54
C LYS A 141 4.42 -22.58 1.00
N GLU A 142 3.31 -22.57 1.74
CA GLU A 142 2.04 -21.91 1.43
C GLU A 142 1.98 -20.47 1.95
N GLU A 143 2.98 -20.03 2.72
CA GLU A 143 3.05 -18.66 3.22
C GLU A 143 3.57 -17.70 2.14
N ARG A 144 3.33 -16.41 2.36
CA ARG A 144 3.59 -15.37 1.38
C ARG A 144 5.07 -14.96 1.36
N VAL A 145 5.61 -14.76 0.15
CA VAL A 145 6.98 -14.27 -0.06
C VAL A 145 6.92 -12.91 -0.77
N LEU A 146 7.61 -11.90 -0.23
CA LEU A 146 7.77 -10.60 -0.87
C LEU A 146 9.06 -10.57 -1.70
N PHE A 147 8.98 -10.08 -2.92
CA PHE A 147 10.11 -9.77 -3.78
C PHE A 147 10.13 -8.28 -4.09
N HIS A 148 11.14 -7.58 -3.58
CA HIS A 148 11.39 -6.18 -3.87
C HIS A 148 12.51 -6.11 -4.89
N TYR A 149 12.26 -5.43 -6.00
CA TYR A 149 13.22 -5.15 -7.06
C TYR A 149 13.39 -3.65 -7.21
N ASN A 150 14.62 -3.16 -7.01
CA ASN A 150 15.03 -1.81 -7.35
C ASN A 150 15.96 -1.88 -8.56
N GLY A 151 15.57 -1.22 -9.65
CA GLY A 151 16.24 -1.27 -10.95
C GLY A 151 16.85 0.07 -11.39
N HIS A 152 17.31 0.93 -10.48
CA HIS A 152 17.79 2.27 -10.85
C HIS A 152 19.15 2.31 -11.56
N GLY A 153 19.97 1.27 -11.39
CA GLY A 153 21.30 1.14 -12.02
C GLY A 153 21.32 0.36 -13.32
N VAL A 154 20.15 -0.05 -13.82
CA VAL A 154 19.98 -0.90 -15.00
C VAL A 154 18.99 -0.26 -15.98
N PRO A 155 18.96 -0.70 -17.26
CA PRO A 155 18.00 -0.18 -18.21
C PRO A 155 16.54 -0.45 -17.81
N ARG A 156 15.62 0.30 -18.41
CA ARG A 156 14.18 0.09 -18.22
C ARG A 156 13.73 -1.30 -18.66
N PRO A 157 12.69 -1.85 -18.02
CA PRO A 157 12.08 -3.11 -18.43
C PRO A 157 11.66 -3.11 -19.90
N THR A 158 11.82 -4.25 -20.57
CA THR A 158 11.52 -4.38 -22.00
C THR A 158 10.05 -4.71 -22.23
N ALA A 159 9.55 -4.37 -23.42
CA ALA A 159 8.21 -4.77 -23.86
C ALA A 159 8.03 -6.30 -23.95
N ASN A 160 9.13 -7.06 -24.02
CA ASN A 160 9.12 -8.53 -24.03
C ASN A 160 8.92 -9.15 -22.64
N GLY A 161 8.78 -8.34 -21.59
CA GLY A 161 8.59 -8.82 -20.23
C GLY A 161 9.89 -9.25 -19.56
N GLU A 162 10.97 -8.49 -19.77
CA GLU A 162 12.27 -8.72 -19.15
C GLU A 162 12.60 -7.55 -18.20
N ILE A 163 13.16 -7.88 -17.05
CA ILE A 163 13.84 -6.95 -16.15
C ILE A 163 15.35 -7.17 -16.25
N TRP A 164 16.16 -6.21 -15.84
CA TRP A 164 17.60 -6.28 -16.02
C TRP A 164 18.33 -6.57 -14.71
N VAL A 165 19.36 -7.40 -14.81
CA VAL A 165 20.31 -7.71 -13.73
C VAL A 165 21.74 -7.70 -14.28
N PHE A 166 22.74 -8.06 -13.49
CA PHE A 166 24.15 -8.01 -13.94
C PHE A 166 24.70 -9.38 -14.31
N ASN A 167 25.82 -9.36 -15.05
CA ASN A 167 26.73 -10.50 -15.10
C ASN A 167 27.77 -10.41 -13.96
N LYS A 168 28.51 -11.50 -13.72
CA LYS A 168 29.50 -11.57 -12.63
C LYS A 168 30.62 -10.53 -12.70
N SER A 169 30.89 -9.99 -13.88
CA SER A 169 31.94 -9.00 -14.11
C SER A 169 31.42 -7.56 -14.16
N TYR A 170 30.12 -7.34 -13.97
CA TYR A 170 29.46 -6.02 -14.06
C TYR A 170 29.77 -5.26 -15.36
N THR A 171 29.93 -5.99 -16.45
CA THR A 171 30.24 -5.44 -17.79
C THR A 171 29.03 -5.38 -18.69
N GLN A 172 28.01 -6.20 -18.42
CA GLN A 172 26.82 -6.31 -19.25
C GLN A 172 25.57 -6.42 -18.37
N TYR A 173 24.50 -5.80 -18.83
CA TYR A 173 23.16 -6.03 -18.33
C TYR A 173 22.61 -7.32 -18.95
N ILE A 174 22.10 -8.21 -18.10
CA ILE A 174 21.55 -9.50 -18.49
C ILE A 174 20.04 -9.45 -18.31
N PRO A 175 19.25 -9.79 -19.35
CA PRO A 175 17.81 -9.82 -19.24
C PRO A 175 17.37 -11.02 -18.39
N LEU A 176 16.43 -10.77 -17.49
CA LEU A 176 15.75 -11.75 -16.66
C LEU A 176 14.27 -11.73 -17.02
N SER A 177 13.76 -12.86 -17.51
CA SER A 177 12.35 -13.00 -17.87
C SER A 177 11.44 -12.96 -16.64
N VAL A 178 10.40 -12.13 -16.70
CA VAL A 178 9.34 -12.08 -15.67
C VAL A 178 8.60 -13.42 -15.58
N TYR A 179 8.48 -14.16 -16.69
CA TYR A 179 7.90 -15.50 -16.73
C TYR A 179 8.68 -16.50 -15.85
N ASP A 180 10.01 -16.42 -15.88
CA ASP A 180 10.87 -17.26 -15.04
C ASP A 180 10.80 -16.84 -13.57
N LEU A 181 10.80 -15.54 -13.31
CA LEU A 181 10.66 -14.98 -11.96
C LEU A 181 9.36 -15.46 -11.29
N GLN A 182 8.23 -15.42 -12.01
CA GLN A 182 6.95 -15.99 -11.58
C GLN A 182 7.08 -17.45 -11.15
N THR A 183 7.77 -18.24 -11.96
CA THR A 183 7.99 -19.67 -11.71
C THR A 183 8.78 -19.90 -10.42
N TRP A 184 9.85 -19.13 -10.21
CA TRP A 184 10.72 -19.30 -9.06
C TRP A 184 10.10 -18.80 -7.76
N MET A 185 9.33 -17.71 -7.83
CA MET A 185 8.66 -17.11 -6.68
C MET A 185 7.41 -17.87 -6.26
N GLY A 186 6.67 -18.49 -7.19
CA GLY A 186 5.44 -19.23 -6.91
C GLY A 186 4.33 -18.42 -6.24
N ASN A 187 3.23 -19.09 -5.91
CA ASN A 187 2.09 -18.53 -5.16
C ASN A 187 2.15 -19.01 -3.69
N PRO A 188 1.83 -18.18 -2.68
CA PRO A 188 1.48 -16.75 -2.73
C PRO A 188 2.66 -15.79 -2.65
N SER A 189 2.65 -14.71 -3.44
CA SER A 189 3.75 -13.74 -3.50
C SER A 189 3.30 -12.28 -3.65
N ILE A 190 4.15 -11.36 -3.19
CA ILE A 190 4.03 -9.91 -3.42
C ILE A 190 5.25 -9.44 -4.20
N PHE A 191 5.04 -8.59 -5.20
CA PHE A 191 6.11 -7.96 -5.95
C PHE A 191 6.08 -6.45 -5.79
N VAL A 192 7.24 -5.85 -5.52
CA VAL A 192 7.45 -4.40 -5.47
C VAL A 192 8.50 -4.05 -6.51
N TYR A 193 8.14 -3.21 -7.48
CA TYR A 193 9.01 -2.79 -8.57
C TYR A 193 9.29 -1.29 -8.48
N ASP A 194 10.48 -0.94 -8.04
CA ASP A 194 10.99 0.43 -8.04
C ASP A 194 11.96 0.64 -9.22
N CYS A 195 11.39 1.09 -10.33
CA CYS A 195 12.14 1.43 -11.54
C CYS A 195 11.27 2.31 -12.45
N SER A 196 11.91 2.96 -13.42
CA SER A 196 11.19 3.64 -14.51
C SER A 196 10.51 2.62 -15.42
N SER A 197 9.36 2.96 -16.01
CA SER A 197 8.56 2.03 -16.83
C SER A 197 8.11 0.75 -16.09
N ALA A 198 7.95 0.79 -14.76
CA ALA A 198 7.58 -0.38 -13.96
C ALA A 198 6.21 -0.98 -14.34
N GLY A 199 5.28 -0.18 -14.86
CA GLY A 199 3.99 -0.64 -15.34
C GLY A 199 4.08 -1.69 -16.45
N THR A 200 5.13 -1.63 -17.29
CA THR A 200 5.40 -2.64 -18.33
C THR A 200 5.62 -4.03 -17.73
N ILE A 201 6.21 -4.11 -16.54
CA ILE A 201 6.39 -5.37 -15.82
C ILE A 201 5.03 -5.94 -15.44
N LEU A 202 4.11 -5.12 -14.93
CA LEU A 202 2.77 -5.56 -14.54
C LEU A 202 1.99 -6.10 -15.73
N GLU A 203 1.98 -5.39 -16.85
CA GLU A 203 1.27 -5.82 -18.06
C GLU A 203 1.76 -7.19 -18.52
N ASN A 204 3.08 -7.36 -18.63
CA ASN A 204 3.70 -8.61 -19.06
C ASN A 204 3.51 -9.73 -18.04
N PHE A 205 3.62 -9.45 -16.74
CA PHE A 205 3.35 -10.42 -15.68
C PHE A 205 1.95 -11.03 -15.84
N ASN A 206 0.94 -10.19 -16.07
CA ASN A 206 -0.43 -10.65 -16.18
C ASN A 206 -0.72 -11.37 -17.49
N GLN A 207 -0.08 -10.97 -18.59
CA GLN A 207 -0.12 -11.72 -19.85
C GLN A 207 0.47 -13.13 -19.66
N PHE A 208 1.64 -13.23 -19.03
CA PHE A 208 2.30 -14.51 -18.73
C PHE A 208 1.50 -15.39 -17.77
N SER A 209 0.82 -14.80 -16.78
CA SER A 209 -0.07 -15.53 -15.89
C SER A 209 -1.25 -16.15 -16.65
N LYS A 210 -1.91 -15.39 -17.52
CA LYS A 210 -3.01 -15.90 -18.37
C LYS A 210 -2.53 -16.96 -19.37
N GLN A 211 -1.35 -16.78 -19.93
CA GLN A 211 -0.75 -17.77 -20.83
C GLN A 211 -0.53 -19.10 -20.10
N ARG A 212 0.02 -19.06 -18.89
CA ARG A 212 0.27 -20.24 -18.07
C ARG A 212 -1.01 -20.97 -17.67
N GLU A 213 -2.07 -20.24 -17.31
CA GLU A 213 -3.38 -20.84 -17.05
C GLU A 213 -3.89 -21.62 -18.28
N LYS A 214 -3.80 -21.03 -19.48
CA LYS A 214 -4.20 -21.70 -20.74
C LYS A 214 -3.34 -22.91 -21.07
N GLU A 215 -2.04 -22.84 -20.86
CA GLU A 215 -1.11 -23.96 -21.08
C GLU A 215 -1.41 -25.12 -20.13
N PHE A 216 -1.71 -24.82 -18.86
CA PHE A 216 -2.11 -25.83 -17.89
C PHE A 216 -3.45 -26.47 -18.25
N GLU A 217 -4.47 -25.69 -18.63
CA GLU A 217 -5.78 -26.22 -19.05
C GLU A 217 -5.66 -27.21 -20.21
N ARG A 218 -4.78 -26.93 -21.19
CA ARG A 218 -4.51 -27.84 -22.31
C ARG A 218 -3.87 -29.15 -21.88
N CYS A 219 -2.91 -29.10 -20.94
CA CYS A 219 -2.22 -30.29 -20.42
C CYS A 219 -3.12 -31.10 -19.47
N ASN A 220 -3.94 -30.44 -18.65
CA ASN A 220 -4.82 -31.09 -17.67
C ASN A 220 -6.02 -31.78 -18.32
N ALA A 221 -6.42 -31.36 -19.52
CA ALA A 221 -7.39 -32.08 -20.35
C ALA A 221 -6.92 -33.50 -20.73
N GLN A 222 -5.64 -33.84 -20.53
CA GLN A 222 -5.07 -35.10 -20.99
C GLN A 222 -4.75 -36.13 -19.88
N VAL A 223 -4.34 -35.80 -18.64
CA VAL A 223 -3.87 -36.87 -17.70
C VAL A 223 -4.10 -36.71 -16.17
N THR A 224 -4.35 -35.56 -15.52
CA THR A 224 -4.39 -35.53 -14.02
C THR A 224 -5.29 -34.46 -13.38
N SER A 225 -5.77 -34.72 -12.15
CA SER A 225 -6.53 -33.78 -11.31
C SER A 225 -5.64 -32.94 -10.37
N ALA A 226 -4.53 -32.40 -10.87
CA ALA A 226 -3.68 -31.53 -10.06
C ALA A 226 -4.34 -30.13 -9.91
N PRO A 227 -4.28 -29.50 -8.72
CA PRO A 227 -4.82 -28.16 -8.52
C PRO A 227 -4.05 -27.14 -9.38
N MET A 228 -4.80 -26.31 -10.10
CA MET A 228 -4.28 -25.20 -10.89
C MET A 228 -3.45 -24.25 -10.02
N PRO A 229 -2.16 -23.99 -10.33
CA PRO A 229 -1.43 -22.88 -9.72
C PRO A 229 -2.01 -21.57 -10.24
N SER A 230 -2.99 -21.03 -9.53
CA SER A 230 -3.57 -19.72 -9.78
C SER A 230 -2.61 -18.64 -9.29
N PHE A 231 -2.26 -17.69 -10.15
CA PHE A 231 -1.52 -16.47 -9.76
C PHE A 231 -2.47 -15.29 -9.49
N LYS A 232 -3.79 -15.54 -9.43
CA LYS A 232 -4.81 -14.52 -9.10
C LYS A 232 -4.60 -13.90 -7.73
N ASP A 233 -3.87 -14.57 -6.84
CA ASP A 233 -3.55 -14.12 -5.48
C ASP A 233 -2.19 -13.41 -5.38
N CYS A 234 -1.51 -13.18 -6.51
CA CYS A 234 -0.26 -12.43 -6.54
C CYS A 234 -0.52 -10.93 -6.51
N ILE A 235 0.00 -10.26 -5.47
CA ILE A 235 -0.11 -8.81 -5.34
C ILE A 235 1.11 -8.18 -6.00
N GLN A 236 0.89 -7.14 -6.80
CA GLN A 236 1.98 -6.44 -7.48
C GLN A 236 1.84 -4.93 -7.29
N ILE A 237 2.98 -4.29 -7.12
CA ILE A 237 3.09 -2.86 -6.91
C ILE A 237 4.21 -2.32 -7.78
N ALA A 238 3.90 -1.32 -8.60
CA ALA A 238 4.85 -0.70 -9.52
C ALA A 238 4.91 0.80 -9.27
N ALA A 239 6.10 1.37 -9.40
CA ALA A 239 6.36 2.78 -9.12
C ALA A 239 5.66 3.76 -10.08
N CYS A 240 5.51 3.38 -11.35
CA CYS A 240 5.01 4.25 -12.41
C CYS A 240 4.35 3.45 -13.55
N GLN A 241 3.66 4.14 -14.48
CA GLN A 241 3.06 3.55 -15.68
C GLN A 241 4.11 3.06 -16.70
N PRO A 242 3.73 2.25 -17.71
CA PRO A 242 4.68 1.70 -18.71
C PRO A 242 5.56 2.74 -19.43
N HIS A 243 5.04 3.95 -19.65
CA HIS A 243 5.70 5.02 -20.40
C HIS A 243 6.19 6.18 -19.51
N GLU A 244 6.14 6.02 -18.19
CA GLU A 244 6.55 7.04 -17.24
C GLU A 244 7.98 6.80 -16.74
N LEU A 245 8.63 7.91 -16.37
CA LEU A 245 9.94 7.91 -15.73
C LEU A 245 9.81 8.32 -14.27
N LEU A 246 10.73 7.82 -13.44
CA LEU A 246 10.83 8.26 -12.06
C LEU A 246 11.30 9.73 -11.98
N PRO A 247 10.86 10.49 -10.96
CA PRO A 247 11.25 11.88 -10.80
C PRO A 247 12.75 12.01 -10.54
N MET A 248 13.38 13.02 -11.17
CA MET A 248 14.82 13.30 -11.02
C MET A 248 15.10 14.54 -10.15
N GLN A 249 14.10 15.09 -9.47
CA GLN A 249 14.29 16.31 -8.70
C GLN A 249 15.26 16.11 -7.52
N PRO A 250 16.27 16.99 -7.34
CA PRO A 250 17.32 16.82 -6.33
C PRO A 250 16.82 16.73 -4.88
N ASP A 251 15.69 17.37 -4.57
CA ASP A 251 15.12 17.43 -3.22
C ASP A 251 14.41 16.12 -2.82
N LEU A 252 14.14 15.26 -3.79
CA LEU A 252 13.53 13.95 -3.60
C LEU A 252 14.59 12.85 -3.56
N PRO A 253 14.35 11.75 -2.81
CA PRO A 253 15.12 10.54 -3.00
C PRO A 253 14.90 9.95 -4.39
N ALA A 254 15.92 9.26 -4.92
CA ALA A 254 15.82 8.50 -6.16
C ALA A 254 14.83 7.33 -5.99
N ASP A 255 14.79 6.73 -4.81
CA ASP A 255 13.83 5.69 -4.40
C ASP A 255 12.57 6.24 -3.74
N ILE A 256 11.97 7.28 -4.33
CA ILE A 256 10.75 7.91 -3.78
C ILE A 256 9.62 6.91 -3.56
N PHE A 257 9.46 5.93 -4.45
CA PHE A 257 8.42 4.92 -4.35
C PHE A 257 8.69 3.96 -3.19
N THR A 258 9.91 3.43 -3.08
CA THR A 258 10.32 2.65 -1.92
C THR A 258 10.20 3.46 -0.62
N ALA A 259 10.65 4.71 -0.61
CA ALA A 259 10.58 5.59 0.55
C ALA A 259 9.14 5.84 1.01
N CYS A 260 8.19 6.00 0.08
CA CYS A 260 6.75 6.08 0.38
C CYS A 260 6.23 4.80 1.04
N LEU A 261 6.66 3.63 0.55
CA LEU A 261 6.24 2.33 1.05
C LEU A 261 6.82 2.00 2.42
N THR A 262 8.10 2.30 2.63
CA THR A 262 8.85 1.79 3.78
C THR A 262 9.08 2.84 4.86
N THR A 263 9.03 4.13 4.52
CA THR A 263 9.27 5.28 5.41
C THR A 263 8.27 6.45 5.19
N PRO A 264 6.97 6.15 5.17
CA PRO A 264 5.88 7.06 4.78
C PRO A 264 5.89 8.40 5.52
N ILE A 265 6.05 8.39 6.85
CA ILE A 265 6.05 9.62 7.67
C ILE A 265 7.22 10.53 7.28
N LYS A 266 8.42 9.94 7.09
CA LYS A 266 9.61 10.71 6.70
C LYS A 266 9.42 11.31 5.31
N THR A 267 8.86 10.55 4.37
CA THR A 267 8.56 11.03 3.02
C THR A 267 7.50 12.12 3.03
N ALA A 268 6.40 11.95 3.76
CA ALA A 268 5.32 12.91 3.87
C ALA A 268 5.78 14.25 4.43
N LEU A 269 6.59 14.22 5.50
CA LEU A 269 7.13 15.43 6.11
C LEU A 269 8.15 16.13 5.22
N ASN A 270 9.03 15.37 4.56
CA ASN A 270 10.00 15.94 3.61
C ASN A 270 9.27 16.61 2.45
N TRP A 271 8.23 15.96 1.92
CA TRP A 271 7.35 16.51 0.91
C TRP A 271 6.64 17.78 1.38
N PHE A 272 6.05 17.76 2.57
CA PHE A 272 5.33 18.90 3.15
C PHE A 272 6.21 20.16 3.24
N CYS A 273 7.46 20.01 3.65
CA CYS A 273 8.40 21.13 3.76
C CYS A 273 8.76 21.76 2.40
N GLN A 274 8.64 20.99 1.32
CA GLN A 274 8.91 21.47 -0.05
C GLN A 274 7.70 22.17 -0.67
N GLN A 275 6.48 21.96 -0.13
CA GLN A 275 5.26 22.58 -0.62
C GLN A 275 5.10 24.03 -0.13
N ASN A 276 4.30 24.82 -0.86
CA ASN A 276 3.96 26.20 -0.46
C ASN A 276 3.30 26.28 0.93
N SER A 277 2.67 25.20 1.40
CA SER A 277 2.12 25.09 2.77
C SER A 277 3.21 25.12 3.85
N GLY A 278 4.44 24.72 3.55
CA GLY A 278 5.59 24.89 4.45
C GLY A 278 5.91 26.36 4.73
N LYS A 279 5.47 27.30 3.86
CA LYS A 279 5.61 28.74 4.11
C LYS A 279 4.65 29.27 5.17
N LEU A 280 3.61 28.52 5.53
CA LEU A 280 2.67 28.89 6.59
C LEU A 280 3.26 28.68 7.99
N VAL A 281 4.31 27.86 8.10
CA VAL A 281 5.03 27.61 9.35
C VAL A 281 6.52 27.83 9.10
N GLU A 282 6.95 29.07 9.34
CA GLU A 282 8.34 29.47 9.15
C GLU A 282 9.26 28.72 10.13
N GLY A 283 10.43 28.27 9.64
CA GLY A 283 11.47 27.67 10.48
C GLY A 283 11.51 26.13 10.50
N ILE A 284 10.56 25.43 9.86
CA ILE A 284 10.66 23.99 9.66
C ILE A 284 11.71 23.71 8.58
N ASN A 285 12.75 22.96 8.93
CA ASN A 285 13.76 22.48 7.99
C ASN A 285 13.80 20.94 7.95
N ILE A 286 14.45 20.39 6.93
CA ILE A 286 14.61 18.93 6.76
C ILE A 286 15.35 18.31 7.95
N ASP A 287 16.27 19.05 8.58
CA ASP A 287 17.03 18.58 9.75
C ASP A 287 16.17 18.35 10.99
N LEU A 288 15.09 19.12 11.16
CA LEU A 288 14.12 18.95 12.24
C LEU A 288 13.29 17.67 12.06
N ILE A 289 12.96 17.31 10.82
CA ILE A 289 12.25 16.06 10.50
C ILE A 289 13.04 14.85 10.98
N GLU A 290 14.37 14.86 10.81
CA GLU A 290 15.23 13.77 11.27
C GLU A 290 15.34 13.69 12.80
N LYS A 291 14.99 14.77 13.50
CA LYS A 291 15.13 14.94 14.95
C LYS A 291 13.81 14.95 15.71
N ILE A 292 12.70 14.57 15.07
CA ILE A 292 11.39 14.48 15.75
C ILE A 292 11.53 13.52 16.94
N PRO A 293 11.24 13.97 18.17
CA PRO A 293 11.42 13.14 19.35
C PRO A 293 10.41 12.00 19.38
N GLY A 294 10.85 10.84 19.85
CA GLY A 294 9.98 9.71 20.12
C GLY A 294 10.26 8.45 19.33
N ARG A 295 9.28 7.55 19.33
CA ARG A 295 9.31 6.26 18.63
C ARG A 295 7.98 6.05 17.93
N LEU A 296 8.01 5.49 16.72
CA LEU A 296 6.81 5.21 15.91
C LEU A 296 5.73 4.38 16.63
N ASN A 297 6.15 3.52 17.58
CA ASN A 297 5.26 2.64 18.33
C ASN A 297 4.69 3.30 19.59
N ASP A 298 5.21 4.45 20.02
CA ASP A 298 4.80 5.14 21.23
C ASP A 298 3.92 6.35 20.89
N ARG A 299 2.60 6.14 20.97
CA ARG A 299 1.57 7.15 20.67
C ARG A 299 1.61 8.38 21.58
N ARG A 300 2.39 8.36 22.68
CA ARG A 300 2.56 9.52 23.57
C ARG A 300 3.68 10.46 23.12
N THR A 301 4.45 10.04 22.11
CA THR A 301 5.53 10.85 21.54
C THR A 301 5.08 11.50 20.25
N PRO A 302 5.58 12.69 19.89
CA PRO A 302 5.19 13.36 18.64
C PRO A 302 5.33 12.49 17.41
N LEU A 303 6.41 11.72 17.30
CA LEU A 303 6.62 10.79 16.18
C LEU A 303 5.58 9.65 16.15
N GLY A 304 5.21 9.09 17.30
CA GLY A 304 4.23 8.01 17.36
C GLY A 304 2.79 8.49 17.19
N GLU A 305 2.48 9.72 17.62
CA GLU A 305 1.19 10.37 17.36
C GLU A 305 0.99 10.63 15.86
N LEU A 306 2.01 11.21 15.18
CA LEU A 306 2.00 11.38 13.72
C LEU A 306 1.76 10.06 12.99
N ASN A 307 2.49 9.00 13.39
CA ASN A 307 2.33 7.67 12.81
C ASN A 307 0.93 7.09 13.02
N TRP A 308 0.35 7.31 14.20
CA TRP A 308 -0.99 6.82 14.52
C TRP A 308 -2.08 7.54 13.72
N ILE A 309 -2.00 8.86 13.61
CA ILE A 309 -2.93 9.67 12.82
C ILE A 309 -2.82 9.31 11.34
N PHE A 310 -1.59 9.21 10.84
CA PHE A 310 -1.34 8.79 9.48
C PHE A 310 -2.02 7.45 9.19
N THR A 311 -1.84 6.45 10.06
CA THR A 311 -2.46 5.13 9.90
C THR A 311 -3.99 5.23 9.87
N ALA A 312 -4.58 6.02 10.78
CA ALA A 312 -6.03 6.21 10.86
C ALA A 312 -6.59 6.90 9.60
N VAL A 313 -5.90 7.92 9.09
CA VAL A 313 -6.27 8.64 7.87
C VAL A 313 -6.25 7.69 6.66
N THR A 314 -5.15 6.94 6.49
CA THR A 314 -4.99 6.01 5.37
C THR A 314 -6.00 4.86 5.40
N ASP A 315 -6.29 4.31 6.59
CA ASP A 315 -7.30 3.26 6.75
C ASP A 315 -8.71 3.78 6.48
N THR A 316 -9.00 5.02 6.87
CA THR A 316 -10.30 5.65 6.62
C THR A 316 -10.54 5.86 5.13
N ILE A 317 -9.51 6.33 4.40
CA ILE A 317 -9.57 6.45 2.94
C ILE A 317 -9.81 5.09 2.31
N ALA A 318 -9.04 4.08 2.71
CA ALA A 318 -9.16 2.72 2.23
C ALA A 318 -10.59 2.20 2.31
N TRP A 319 -11.18 2.35 3.50
CA TRP A 319 -12.53 1.92 3.81
C TRP A 319 -13.58 2.60 2.94
N ASN A 320 -13.39 3.88 2.63
CA ASN A 320 -14.36 4.68 1.90
C ASN A 320 -14.24 4.57 0.37
N VAL A 321 -13.04 4.28 -0.16
CA VAL A 321 -12.77 4.26 -1.60
C VAL A 321 -12.85 2.85 -2.18
N LEU A 322 -12.40 1.83 -1.46
CA LEU A 322 -12.33 0.48 -2.00
C LEU A 322 -13.66 -0.29 -1.86
N PRO A 323 -14.06 -1.08 -2.86
CA PRO A 323 -15.15 -2.05 -2.72
C PRO A 323 -14.90 -3.08 -1.62
N ARG A 324 -15.95 -3.46 -0.88
CA ARG A 324 -15.86 -4.36 0.30
C ARG A 324 -15.16 -5.70 0.03
N GLU A 325 -15.30 -6.26 -1.17
CA GLU A 325 -14.68 -7.54 -1.55
C GLU A 325 -13.16 -7.44 -1.71
N LYS A 326 -12.69 -6.28 -2.16
CA LYS A 326 -11.27 -5.94 -2.33
C LYS A 326 -10.65 -5.40 -1.05
N LEU A 327 -11.52 -4.94 -0.17
CA LEU A 327 -11.26 -4.65 1.23
C LEU A 327 -11.00 -5.93 2.04
N SER A 328 -10.80 -7.08 1.39
CA SER A 328 -10.26 -8.26 2.05
C SER A 328 -9.06 -7.81 2.90
N TYR A 329 -9.08 -8.17 4.18
CA TYR A 329 -8.14 -7.69 5.18
C TYR A 329 -6.65 -8.03 4.89
N GLU A 330 -6.36 -8.68 3.76
CA GLU A 330 -5.00 -8.83 3.26
C GLU A 330 -4.36 -7.50 2.81
N VAL A 331 -5.18 -6.54 2.37
CA VAL A 331 -4.74 -5.16 2.05
C VAL A 331 -4.62 -4.31 3.33
N TYR A 332 -5.21 -4.72 4.45
CA TYR A 332 -5.14 -3.99 5.73
C TYR A 332 -3.80 -4.07 6.45
N SER A 333 -3.01 -5.12 6.20
CA SER A 333 -1.61 -5.12 6.65
C SER A 333 -0.75 -4.12 5.87
N SER A 334 -1.36 -3.37 4.95
CA SER A 334 -0.74 -2.43 4.02
C SER A 334 -1.50 -1.09 4.00
N SER A 335 -1.87 -0.53 5.16
CA SER A 335 -2.34 0.86 5.31
C SER A 335 -1.48 1.88 4.51
N TYR A 336 -0.19 1.58 4.32
CA TYR A 336 0.79 2.33 3.53
C TYR A 336 0.61 2.28 2.01
N PHE A 337 -0.05 1.24 1.50
CA PHE A 337 -0.35 1.07 0.07
C PHE A 337 -1.32 2.13 -0.44
N ILE A 338 -2.23 2.59 0.41
CA ILE A 338 -3.26 3.55 0.04
C ILE A 338 -2.70 4.98 0.17
N PHE A 339 -1.85 5.23 1.16
CA PHE A 339 -1.00 6.42 1.15
C PHE A 339 -0.11 6.51 -0.07
N MET A 340 0.47 5.39 -0.54
CA MET A 340 1.31 5.38 -1.74
C MET A 340 0.52 5.79 -2.99
N ILE A 341 -0.70 5.29 -3.19
CA ILE A 341 -1.57 5.71 -4.31
C ILE A 341 -1.91 7.20 -4.20
N GLU A 342 -2.20 7.70 -3.01
CA GLU A 342 -2.60 9.10 -2.81
C GLU A 342 -1.42 10.08 -2.80
N SER A 343 -0.26 9.69 -2.30
CA SER A 343 0.97 10.50 -2.30
C SER A 343 1.52 10.63 -3.71
N LEU A 344 1.52 9.54 -4.48
CA LEU A 344 1.85 9.63 -5.91
C LEU A 344 0.82 10.49 -6.66
N HIS A 345 -0.47 10.44 -6.31
CA HIS A 345 -1.50 11.30 -6.87
C HIS A 345 -1.35 12.80 -6.49
N GLN A 346 -0.72 13.14 -5.37
CA GLN A 346 -0.43 14.53 -4.97
C GLN A 346 0.93 15.04 -5.47
N ILE A 347 1.92 14.15 -5.61
CA ILE A 347 3.25 14.46 -6.16
C ILE A 347 3.18 14.67 -7.68
N SER A 348 2.33 13.90 -8.36
CA SER A 348 2.23 13.86 -9.82
C SER A 348 1.70 15.16 -10.48
N PRO A 349 0.65 15.84 -10.00
CA PRO A 349 0.16 17.06 -10.65
C PRO A 349 1.10 18.27 -10.53
N CYS A 350 1.98 18.28 -9.53
CA CYS A 350 2.88 19.41 -9.26
C CYS A 350 4.14 19.45 -10.16
N TYR A 351 4.41 18.37 -10.89
CA TYR A 351 5.62 18.24 -11.72
C TYR A 351 5.29 17.71 -13.12
N ASP A 352 4.46 18.40 -13.91
CA ASP A 352 4.19 18.07 -15.33
C ASP A 352 4.18 16.56 -15.62
N PHE A 353 3.46 15.76 -14.80
CA PHE A 353 3.18 14.38 -15.11
C PHE A 353 1.91 14.39 -15.97
N PRO A 354 2.01 14.31 -17.32
CA PRO A 354 0.85 14.45 -18.17
C PRO A 354 0.09 13.13 -18.11
N GLY A 355 -1.07 13.15 -17.46
CA GLY A 355 -2.10 12.13 -17.65
C GLY A 355 -1.75 10.76 -17.08
N VAL A 356 -1.74 10.65 -15.76
CA VAL A 356 -1.80 9.32 -15.16
C VAL A 356 -3.23 8.78 -15.25
N ASP A 357 -3.50 7.97 -16.27
CA ASP A 357 -4.60 7.02 -16.20
C ASP A 357 -4.17 5.89 -15.26
N TRP A 358 -4.49 6.05 -13.97
CA TRP A 358 -4.16 5.10 -12.91
C TRP A 358 -4.98 3.79 -13.05
N GLY A 359 -4.65 3.01 -14.09
CA GLY A 359 -5.07 1.63 -14.27
C GLY A 359 -4.55 0.66 -13.20
N LEU A 360 -3.84 1.12 -12.16
CA LEU A 360 -3.38 0.27 -11.04
C LEU A 360 -4.47 -0.05 -10.00
N LEU A 361 -5.58 0.69 -9.96
CA LEU A 361 -6.84 0.18 -9.37
C LEU A 361 -7.47 -0.92 -10.25
N GLY A 362 -6.92 -1.14 -11.45
CA GLY A 362 -7.38 -2.07 -12.47
C GLY A 362 -7.12 -3.54 -12.17
N TYR A 363 -6.16 -3.90 -11.32
CA TYR A 363 -5.97 -5.31 -10.92
C TYR A 363 -6.88 -5.77 -9.79
N LEU A 364 -7.71 -4.88 -9.27
CA LEU A 364 -8.89 -5.30 -8.55
C LEU A 364 -10.17 -5.15 -9.41
N ARG A 365 -10.19 -4.52 -10.59
CA ARG A 365 -11.46 -4.28 -11.34
C ARG A 365 -11.95 -5.55 -12.07
N PRO A 366 -13.22 -5.98 -11.88
CA PRO A 366 -13.93 -6.68 -12.94
C PRO A 366 -14.27 -5.71 -14.08
N SER A 367 -14.40 -6.27 -15.27
CA SER A 367 -14.53 -5.63 -16.59
C SER A 367 -15.78 -4.77 -16.80
N HIS A 368 -15.94 -3.63 -16.12
CA HIS A 368 -16.94 -2.60 -16.50
C HIS A 368 -16.46 -1.15 -16.26
N HIS A 369 -16.82 -0.25 -17.18
CA HIS A 369 -16.49 1.20 -17.20
C HIS A 369 -16.94 1.95 -15.92
N PRO A 370 -16.21 2.99 -15.47
CA PRO A 370 -16.60 3.80 -14.32
C PRO A 370 -17.73 4.79 -14.63
N GLN A 371 -18.62 5.03 -13.66
CA GLN A 371 -19.52 6.19 -13.62
C GLN A 371 -18.80 7.39 -12.98
N GLU A 372 -19.14 8.59 -13.45
CA GLU A 372 -18.48 9.89 -13.20
C GLU A 372 -18.52 10.37 -11.73
N THR A 373 -19.33 9.72 -10.89
CA THR A 373 -19.58 10.07 -9.48
C THR A 373 -18.49 9.62 -8.51
N ASP A 374 -17.73 8.57 -8.83
CA ASP A 374 -16.69 8.04 -7.92
C ASP A 374 -15.39 8.87 -7.96
N ARG A 375 -15.13 9.57 -9.08
CA ARG A 375 -13.97 10.48 -9.22
C ARG A 375 -14.08 11.68 -8.29
N HIS A 376 -15.29 12.22 -8.11
CA HIS A 376 -15.52 13.39 -7.26
C HIS A 376 -15.33 13.08 -5.77
N LYS A 377 -15.74 11.89 -5.30
CA LYS A 377 -15.59 11.52 -3.88
C LYS A 377 -14.13 11.32 -3.47
N ALA A 378 -13.31 10.71 -4.33
CA ALA A 378 -11.89 10.58 -4.11
C ALA A 378 -11.21 11.96 -4.01
N PHE A 379 -11.55 12.88 -4.92
CA PHE A 379 -11.01 14.24 -4.94
C PHE A 379 -11.33 15.05 -3.68
N TYR A 380 -12.55 14.93 -3.14
CA TYR A 380 -12.93 15.58 -1.88
C TYR A 380 -12.17 15.01 -0.68
N LEU A 381 -12.01 13.69 -0.56
CA LEU A 381 -11.19 13.10 0.52
C LEU A 381 -9.72 13.53 0.41
N LEU A 382 -9.17 13.58 -0.81
CA LEU A 382 -7.81 14.05 -1.11
C LEU A 382 -7.57 15.50 -0.65
N TYR A 383 -8.52 16.41 -0.89
CA TYR A 383 -8.43 17.79 -0.42
C TYR A 383 -8.44 17.88 1.11
N TYR A 384 -9.29 17.10 1.78
CA TYR A 384 -9.36 17.07 3.24
C TYR A 384 -8.13 16.41 3.87
N THR A 385 -7.54 15.39 3.27
CA THR A 385 -6.36 14.70 3.82
C THR A 385 -5.11 15.56 3.73
N THR A 386 -4.89 16.27 2.61
CA THR A 386 -3.83 17.29 2.50
C THR A 386 -4.06 18.40 3.50
N THR A 387 -5.30 18.87 3.67
CA THR A 387 -5.61 19.91 4.66
C THR A 387 -5.38 19.43 6.10
N ILE A 388 -5.77 18.19 6.43
CA ILE A 388 -5.58 17.60 7.77
C ILE A 388 -4.10 17.37 8.04
N LEU A 389 -3.34 16.75 7.12
CA LEU A 389 -1.91 16.56 7.26
C LEU A 389 -1.17 17.91 7.34
N ASN A 390 -1.53 18.90 6.52
CA ASN A 390 -0.92 20.23 6.55
C ASN A 390 -1.20 20.97 7.86
N THR A 391 -2.46 20.95 8.32
CA THR A 391 -2.88 21.60 9.58
C THR A 391 -2.23 20.92 10.78
N PHE A 392 -2.05 19.60 10.72
CA PHE A 392 -1.52 18.82 11.82
C PHE A 392 0.02 18.82 11.87
N CYS A 393 0.69 18.78 10.73
CA CYS A 393 2.13 19.04 10.66
C CYS A 393 2.43 20.44 11.20
N ALA A 394 1.59 21.44 10.89
CA ALA A 394 1.69 22.77 11.47
C ALA A 394 1.43 22.81 12.99
N TYR A 395 0.57 21.94 13.51
CA TYR A 395 0.26 21.86 14.95
C TYR A 395 1.36 21.18 15.77
N ILE A 396 2.03 20.15 15.23
CA ILE A 396 3.11 19.43 15.95
C ILE A 396 4.47 20.13 15.83
N LEU A 397 4.69 20.90 14.76
CA LEU A 397 5.95 21.59 14.52
C LEU A 397 6.00 23.00 15.10
N ASN A 398 4.86 23.54 15.57
CA ASN A 398 4.79 24.68 16.49
C ASN A 398 4.73 24.18 17.94
#